data_AF-A0A820JCD7-F1
#
_entry.id   AF-A0A820JCD7-F1
#
_cell.length_a   1.000
_cell.length_b   1.000
_cell.length_c   1.000
_cell.angle_alpha   90.00
_cell.angle_beta   90.00
_cell.angle_gamma   90.00
#
_symmetry.space_group_name_H-M   'P 1'
#
loop_
_entity.id
_entity.type
_entity.pdbx_description
1 polymer ?
#
loop_
_entity_poly.entity_id
_entity_poly.type
_entity_poly.pdbx_seq_one_letter_code
_entity_poly.pdbx_strand_id
1 'polypeptide(L)'
;MRSSVETELNEIALGRVNYKLVVAHVLRIFEEKFHYFVQHIQGMDSLFEVSFSSLAASGKPFVRCGKCRRYMKLIESRPSRLHCEICKDTYNLPQNGLIKTFKELKCPLDEFELVQYAANNNGK
;
A
#
# COMPACT_ATOMS: atom_id res chain seq x y z
N MET A 1 -9.03 -1.36 18.79
CA MET A 1 -8.36 -0.52 19.81
C MET A 1 -9.31 0.52 20.36
N ARG A 2 -9.87 1.41 19.53
CA ARG A 2 -10.82 2.45 19.98
C ARG A 2 -11.97 1.90 20.84
N SER A 3 -12.67 0.88 20.34
CA SER A 3 -13.77 0.23 21.07
C SER A 3 -13.36 -0.36 22.43
N SER A 4 -12.14 -0.90 22.54
CA SER A 4 -11.62 -1.46 23.79
C SER A 4 -11.37 -0.37 24.83
N VAL A 5 -10.77 0.75 24.41
CA VAL A 5 -10.53 1.91 25.28
C VAL A 5 -11.86 2.53 25.72
N GLU A 6 -12.85 2.61 24.84
CA GLU A 6 -14.20 3.09 25.18
C GLU A 6 -14.87 2.21 26.25
N THR A 7 -14.70 0.89 26.18
CA THR A 7 -15.17 -0.03 27.23
C THR A 7 -14.44 0.19 28.56
N GLU A 8 -13.12 0.35 28.55
CA GLU A 8 -12.32 0.62 29.76
C GLU A 8 -12.73 1.95 30.43
N LEU A 9 -13.03 2.98 29.62
CA LEU A 9 -13.54 4.26 30.12
C LEU A 9 -14.90 4.12 30.81
N ASN A 10 -15.79 3.26 30.31
CA ASN A 10 -17.07 2.97 30.96
C ASN A 10 -16.87 2.28 32.32
N GLU A 11 -15.92 1.34 32.42
CA GLU A 11 -15.62 0.66 33.68
C GLU A 11 -14.94 1.60 34.70
N ILE A 12 -14.15 2.57 34.25
CA ILE A 12 -13.64 3.66 35.10
C ILE A 12 -14.81 4.52 35.62
N ALA A 13 -15.76 4.88 34.77
CA ALA A 13 -16.93 5.69 35.16
C ALA A 13 -17.81 4.97 36.20
N LEU A 14 -17.86 3.63 36.14
CA LEU A 14 -18.54 2.79 37.14
C LEU A 14 -17.71 2.55 38.41
N GLY A 15 -16.48 3.07 38.49
CA GLY A 15 -15.57 2.91 39.64
C GLY A 15 -14.95 1.52 39.77
N ARG A 16 -15.06 0.67 38.74
CA ARG A 16 -14.58 -0.72 38.75
C ARG A 16 -13.13 -0.88 38.34
N VAL A 17 -12.59 0.12 37.63
CA VAL A 17 -11.22 0.10 37.12
C VAL A 17 -10.51 1.40 37.50
N ASN A 18 -9.24 1.28 37.92
CA ASN A 18 -8.41 2.43 38.26
C ASN A 18 -7.90 3.12 36.99
N TYR A 19 -8.24 4.40 36.84
CA TYR A 19 -7.84 5.21 35.68
C TYR A 19 -6.31 5.24 35.47
N LYS A 20 -5.50 5.21 36.53
CA LYS A 20 -4.03 5.23 36.42
C LYS A 20 -3.50 3.98 35.71
N LEU A 21 -4.10 2.82 35.96
CA LEU A 21 -3.71 1.57 35.31
C LEU A 21 -4.09 1.57 33.83
N VAL A 22 -5.27 2.07 33.49
CA VAL A 22 -5.72 2.21 32.10
C VAL A 22 -4.82 3.17 31.33
N VAL A 23 -4.49 4.33 31.91
CA VAL A 23 -3.56 5.28 31.27
C VAL A 23 -2.19 4.64 31.03
N ALA A 24 -1.61 3.97 32.02
CA ALA A 24 -0.32 3.28 31.86
C ALA A 24 -0.38 2.20 30.77
N HIS A 25 -1.46 1.43 30.73
CA HIS A 25 -1.68 0.39 29.73
C HIS A 25 -1.76 0.97 28.31
N VAL A 26 -2.56 2.02 28.13
CA VAL A 26 -2.72 2.69 26.83
C VAL A 26 -1.40 3.29 26.36
N LEU A 27 -0.66 3.98 27.24
CA LEU A 27 0.65 4.55 26.91
C LEU A 27 1.63 3.48 26.41
N ARG A 28 1.69 2.32 27.08
CA ARG A 28 2.53 1.20 26.67
C ARG A 28 2.17 0.68 25.27
N ILE A 29 0.87 0.58 24.95
CA ILE A 29 0.44 0.18 23.60
C ILE A 29 0.88 1.20 22.55
N PHE A 30 0.74 2.50 22.84
CA PHE A 30 1.17 3.55 21.92
C PHE A 30 2.69 3.57 21.73
N GLU A 31 3.46 3.31 22.77
CA GLU A 31 4.92 3.17 22.70
C GLU A 31 5.33 1.99 21.81
N GLU A 32 4.75 0.80 22.03
CA GLU A 32 5.01 -0.38 21.19
C GLU A 32 4.66 -0.11 19.72
N LYS A 33 3.53 0.54 19.48
CA LYS A 33 3.12 0.95 18.12
C LYS A 33 4.11 1.93 17.51
N PHE A 34 4.53 2.93 18.28
CA PHE A 34 5.50 3.90 17.81
C PHE A 34 6.81 3.23 17.39
N HIS A 35 7.36 2.34 18.22
CA HIS A 35 8.55 1.58 17.85
C HIS A 35 8.33 0.71 16.60
N TYR A 36 7.19 0.02 16.52
CA TYR A 36 6.85 -0.77 15.34
C TYR A 36 6.82 0.09 14.07
N PHE A 37 6.15 1.24 14.10
CA PHE A 37 6.05 2.13 12.94
C PHE A 37 7.39 2.75 12.56
N VAL A 38 8.21 3.15 13.53
CA VAL A 38 9.56 3.67 13.26
C VAL A 38 10.43 2.61 12.60
N GLN A 39 10.40 1.37 13.09
CA GLN A 39 11.17 0.26 12.51
C GLN A 39 10.70 -0.14 11.11
N HIS A 40 9.41 0.02 10.83
CA HIS A 40 8.78 -0.37 9.56
C HIS A 40 8.36 0.83 8.71
N ILE A 41 9.00 1.99 8.91
CA ILE A 41 8.57 3.24 8.27
C ILE A 41 8.64 3.17 6.74
N GLN A 42 9.59 2.43 6.18
CA GLN A 42 9.67 2.20 4.73
C GLN A 42 8.44 1.48 4.17
N GLY A 43 7.88 0.52 4.92
CA GLY A 43 6.63 -0.15 4.56
C GLY A 43 5.46 0.82 4.61
N MET A 44 5.42 1.68 5.64
CA MET A 44 4.39 2.72 5.76
C MET A 44 4.51 3.75 4.61
N ASP A 45 5.71 4.23 4.31
CA ASP A 45 5.99 5.15 3.20
C ASP A 45 5.54 4.56 1.87
N SER A 46 5.78 3.27 1.62
CA SER A 46 5.34 2.60 0.39
C SER A 46 3.80 2.58 0.24
N LEU A 47 3.07 2.47 1.35
CA LEU A 47 1.60 2.46 1.37
C LEU A 47 1.02 3.89 1.34
N PHE A 48 1.72 4.84 1.99
CA PHE A 48 1.33 6.24 2.02
C PHE A 48 1.64 6.96 0.71
N GLU A 49 2.72 6.61 0.00
CA GLU A 49 2.99 7.11 -1.35
C GLU A 49 1.82 6.84 -2.31
N VAL A 50 1.16 5.69 -2.18
CA VAL A 50 -0.03 5.31 -2.98
C VAL A 50 -1.23 6.21 -2.68
N SER A 51 -1.29 6.79 -1.48
CA SER A 51 -2.45 7.54 -0.98
C SER A 51 -2.26 9.06 -0.98
N PHE A 52 -1.02 9.56 -0.86
CA PHE A 52 -0.72 10.99 -0.62
C PHE A 52 0.00 11.70 -1.75
N SER A 53 0.70 10.98 -2.63
CA SER A 53 1.26 11.63 -3.79
C SER A 53 0.19 11.78 -4.86
N SER A 54 0.33 12.80 -5.70
CA SER A 54 -0.39 12.99 -6.95
C SER A 54 -0.12 11.87 -7.97
N LEU A 55 0.06 10.63 -7.52
CA LEU A 55 0.33 9.43 -8.31
C LEU A 55 -0.77 9.16 -9.34
N ALA A 56 -2.03 9.49 -8.99
CA ALA A 56 -3.13 9.56 -9.95
C ALA A 56 -2.78 10.53 -11.10
N ALA A 57 -2.23 11.71 -10.83
CA ALA A 57 -1.82 12.64 -11.88
C ALA A 57 -0.49 12.28 -12.58
N SER A 58 0.40 11.48 -11.98
CA SER A 58 1.82 11.42 -12.38
C SER A 58 2.28 10.20 -13.20
N GLY A 59 1.40 9.29 -13.59
CA GLY A 59 1.81 8.12 -14.39
C GLY A 59 1.35 8.15 -15.85
N LYS A 60 2.21 7.67 -16.76
CA LYS A 60 1.86 7.51 -18.18
C LYS A 60 0.89 6.34 -18.35
N PRO A 61 -0.22 6.49 -19.10
CA PRO A 61 -1.06 5.35 -19.49
C PRO A 61 -0.21 4.26 -20.15
N PHE A 62 -0.33 3.02 -19.67
CA PHE A 62 0.60 1.94 -20.05
C PHE A 62 -0.11 0.67 -20.55
N VAL A 63 -0.90 0.01 -19.70
CA VAL A 63 -1.64 -1.23 -20.04
C VAL A 63 -3.06 -1.20 -19.51
N ARG A 64 -3.98 -1.95 -20.08
CA ARG A 64 -5.38 -2.02 -19.61
C ARG A 64 -5.54 -2.96 -18.42
N CYS A 65 -6.33 -2.49 -17.46
CA CYS A 65 -6.80 -3.27 -16.32
C CYS A 65 -7.78 -4.35 -16.80
N GLY A 66 -7.63 -5.59 -16.35
CA GLY A 66 -8.56 -6.67 -16.68
C GLY A 66 -9.97 -6.47 -16.09
N LYS A 67 -10.08 -5.76 -14.96
CA LYS A 67 -11.37 -5.52 -14.27
C LYS A 67 -12.24 -4.47 -14.97
N CYS A 68 -11.68 -3.29 -15.25
CA CYS A 68 -12.43 -2.15 -15.79
C CYS A 68 -12.10 -1.81 -17.25
N ARG A 69 -11.12 -2.50 -17.86
CA ARG A 69 -10.64 -2.31 -19.24
C ARG A 69 -10.11 -0.91 -19.56
N ARG A 70 -9.91 -0.07 -18.53
CA ARG A 70 -9.27 1.25 -18.65
C ARG A 70 -7.76 1.14 -18.49
N TYR A 71 -7.04 2.08 -19.09
CA TYR A 71 -5.60 2.15 -18.95
C TYR A 71 -5.21 2.39 -17.49
N MET A 72 -4.30 1.55 -17.04
CA MET A 72 -3.54 1.70 -15.82
C MET A 72 -2.32 2.56 -16.11
N LYS A 73 -1.88 3.28 -15.09
CA LYS A 73 -0.72 4.15 -15.15
C LYS A 73 0.50 3.40 -14.66
N LEU A 74 1.59 3.45 -15.42
CA LEU A 74 2.89 3.00 -14.95
C LEU A 74 3.53 4.11 -14.12
N ILE A 75 3.91 3.75 -12.91
CA ILE A 75 4.63 4.61 -11.99
C ILE A 75 6.05 4.06 -11.91
N GLU A 76 7.00 4.80 -12.48
CA GLU A 76 8.40 4.40 -12.60
C GLU A 76 9.23 4.78 -11.36
N SER A 77 8.69 5.59 -10.45
CA SER A 77 9.32 5.86 -9.16
C SER A 77 9.46 4.56 -8.38
N ARG A 78 10.66 4.27 -7.87
CA ARG A 78 10.93 3.02 -7.15
C ARG A 78 10.10 2.95 -5.86
N PRO A 79 9.38 1.85 -5.58
CA PRO A 79 9.26 0.65 -6.42
C PRO A 79 8.30 0.85 -7.60
N SER A 80 8.70 0.37 -8.78
CA SER A 80 7.87 0.42 -10.00
C SER A 80 6.56 -0.35 -9.81
N ARG A 81 5.44 0.25 -10.23
CA ARG A 81 4.10 -0.26 -9.99
C ARG A 81 3.09 0.18 -11.05
N LEU A 82 2.02 -0.60 -11.23
CA LEU A 82 0.85 -0.24 -12.03
C LEU A 82 -0.29 0.19 -11.12
N HIS A 83 -0.90 1.33 -11.42
CA HIS A 83 -2.06 1.82 -10.68
C HIS A 83 -3.28 1.99 -11.60
N CYS A 84 -4.42 1.46 -11.18
CA CYS A 84 -5.69 1.66 -11.87
C CYS A 84 -6.51 2.75 -11.15
N GLU A 85 -6.73 3.89 -11.81
CA GLU A 85 -7.47 5.01 -11.19
C GLU A 85 -8.94 4.73 -10.95
N ILE A 86 -9.53 3.80 -11.71
CA ILE A 86 -10.96 3.45 -11.64
C ILE A 86 -11.19 2.42 -10.53
N CYS A 87 -10.39 1.36 -10.49
CA CYS A 87 -10.51 0.33 -9.47
C CYS A 87 -9.83 0.71 -8.14
N LYS A 88 -8.96 1.73 -8.14
CA LYS A 88 -8.08 2.13 -7.03
C LYS A 88 -7.12 1.01 -6.57
N ASP A 89 -6.88 0.04 -7.44
CA ASP A 89 -5.96 -1.07 -7.20
C ASP A 89 -4.53 -0.71 -7.65
N THR A 90 -3.54 -1.16 -6.89
CA THR A 90 -2.12 -1.01 -7.20
C THR A 90 -1.45 -2.38 -7.27
N TYR A 91 -0.67 -2.61 -8.31
CA TYR A 91 0.01 -3.87 -8.59
C TYR A 91 1.52 -3.64 -8.65
N ASN A 92 2.25 -4.39 -7.85
CA ASN A 92 3.71 -4.32 -7.84
C ASN A 92 4.28 -4.94 -9.10
N LEU A 93 5.34 -4.34 -9.63
CA LEU A 93 6.09 -4.87 -10.76
C LEU A 93 7.48 -5.34 -10.31
N PRO A 94 8.14 -6.21 -11.09
CA PRO A 94 9.54 -6.54 -10.86
C PRO A 94 10.42 -5.28 -10.89
N GLN A 95 11.36 -5.20 -9.95
CA GLN A 95 12.27 -4.07 -9.78
C GLN A 95 13.56 -4.27 -10.58
N ASN A 96 14.30 -3.18 -10.81
CA ASN A 96 15.64 -3.20 -11.42
C ASN A 96 15.71 -3.73 -12.88
N GLY A 97 14.69 -3.42 -13.68
CA GLY A 97 14.70 -3.72 -15.11
C GLY A 97 13.75 -2.83 -15.89
N LEU A 98 13.69 -3.07 -17.20
CA LEU A 98 12.83 -2.35 -18.13
C LEU A 98 11.48 -3.06 -18.24
N ILE A 99 10.41 -2.29 -18.12
CA ILE A 99 9.04 -2.78 -18.30
C ILE A 99 8.51 -2.25 -19.63
N LYS A 100 8.04 -3.15 -20.49
CA LYS A 100 7.47 -2.83 -21.81
C LYS A 100 6.11 -3.49 -21.98
N THR A 101 5.27 -2.96 -22.87
CA THR A 101 4.01 -3.61 -23.24
C THR A 101 4.30 -4.87 -24.05
N PHE A 102 3.56 -5.96 -23.80
CA PHE A 102 3.76 -7.23 -24.50
C PHE A 102 2.66 -7.45 -25.55
N LYS A 103 2.92 -6.96 -26.77
CA LYS A 103 2.09 -7.23 -27.98
C LYS A 103 0.58 -6.96 -27.81
N GLU A 104 0.19 -6.11 -26.84
CA GLU A 104 -1.21 -5.86 -26.46
C GLU A 104 -2.02 -7.14 -26.17
N LEU A 105 -1.33 -8.23 -25.84
CA LEU A 105 -1.97 -9.50 -25.50
C LEU A 105 -2.57 -9.40 -24.12
N LYS A 106 -3.67 -10.15 -23.92
CA LYS A 106 -4.36 -10.22 -22.65
C LYS A 106 -4.23 -11.59 -22.04
N CYS A 107 -4.17 -11.65 -20.72
CA CYS A 107 -4.28 -12.90 -20.00
C CYS A 107 -5.69 -13.50 -20.19
N PRO A 108 -5.81 -14.79 -20.56
CA PRO A 108 -7.11 -15.43 -20.79
C PRO A 108 -7.89 -15.70 -19.50
N LEU A 109 -7.27 -15.59 -18.32
CA LEU A 109 -7.91 -15.88 -17.03
C LEU A 109 -8.52 -14.64 -16.37
N ASP A 110 -7.85 -13.49 -16.48
CA ASP A 110 -8.23 -12.26 -15.76
C ASP A 110 -8.34 -11.01 -16.67
N GLU A 111 -8.17 -11.17 -17.98
CA GLU A 111 -8.22 -10.13 -19.02
C GLU A 111 -7.18 -8.99 -18.91
N PHE A 112 -6.20 -9.07 -18.00
CA PHE A 112 -5.17 -8.02 -17.90
C PHE A 112 -4.27 -8.00 -19.13
N GLU A 113 -3.93 -6.81 -19.62
CA GLU A 113 -2.92 -6.66 -20.65
C GLU A 113 -1.52 -7.02 -20.11
N LEU A 114 -0.80 -7.80 -20.90
CA LEU A 114 0.49 -8.36 -20.51
C LEU A 114 1.61 -7.33 -20.64
N VAL A 115 2.53 -7.38 -19.68
CA VAL A 115 3.77 -6.61 -19.67
C VAL A 115 4.96 -7.55 -19.76
N GLN A 116 6.01 -7.11 -20.44
CA GLN A 116 7.29 -7.80 -20.51
C GLN A 116 8.29 -7.10 -19.61
N TYR A 117 8.94 -7.89 -18.75
CA TYR A 117 10.07 -7.45 -17.96
C TYR A 117 11.38 -7.92 -18.60
N ALA A 118 12.32 -6.99 -18.76
CA ALA A 118 13.69 -7.29 -19.15
C ALA A 118 14.63 -6.87 -18.01
N ALA A 119 15.26 -7.85 -17.35
CA ALA A 119 16.28 -7.57 -16.37
C ALA A 119 17.47 -6.85 -17.03
N ASN A 120 17.99 -5.82 -16.38
CA ASN A 120 19.29 -5.29 -16.78
C ASN A 120 20.33 -6.33 -16.37
N ASN A 121 20.81 -7.13 -17.31
CA ASN A 121 21.99 -7.98 -17.14
C ASN A 121 23.22 -7.07 -16.99
N ASN A 122 23.36 -6.44 -15.83
CA ASN A 122 24.68 -6.02 -15.36
C ASN A 122 25.35 -7.30 -14.87
N GLY A 123 25.91 -8.07 -15.81
CA GLY A 123 26.76 -9.19 -15.49
C GLY A 123 27.94 -8.71 -14.63
N LYS A 124 27.91 -9.05 -13.36
CA LYS A 124 29.06 -9.32 -12.50
C LYS A 124 28.67 -10.42 -11.53
#